data_AF-A0AB38EGT0-F1
#
_entry.id   AF-A0AB38EGT0-F1
#
_cell.length_a   1.000
_cell.length_b   1.000
_cell.length_c   1.000
_cell.angle_alpha   90.00
_cell.angle_beta   90.00
_cell.angle_gamma   90.00
#
_symmetry.space_group_name_H-M   'P 1'
#
loop_
_entity.id
_entity.type
_entity.pdbx_description
1 polymer ?
#
loop_
_entity_poly.entity_id
_entity_poly.type
_entity_poly.pdbx_seq_one_letter_code
_entity_poly.pdbx_strand_id
1 'polypeptide(L)'
;MSNIDWSQLITKAMKDAAAAALHLSEMKAELATRNTSAALQITRIKDRIDTIGYGIESGEADEADEVEMAALALVLPKWKSYKFSLGKVTAQASWPSAPKWPVAPPIPEISASPMRGAFDAV
;
A
#
# COMPACT_ATOMS: atom_id res chain seq x y z
N MET A 1 26.08 -9.28 52.66
CA MET A 1 25.08 -10.00 51.84
C MET A 1 24.60 -9.03 50.78
N SER A 2 24.85 -9.29 49.49
CA SER A 2 24.34 -8.43 48.43
C SER A 2 22.84 -8.61 48.30
N ASN A 3 22.09 -7.52 48.47
CA ASN A 3 20.65 -7.50 48.24
C ASN A 3 20.42 -7.44 46.72
N ILE A 4 19.74 -8.42 46.15
CA ILE A 4 19.38 -8.39 44.72
C ILE A 4 18.40 -7.23 44.52
N ASP A 5 18.70 -6.35 43.57
CA ASP A 5 17.78 -5.29 43.15
C ASP A 5 16.70 -5.90 42.25
N TRP A 6 15.58 -6.31 42.85
CA TRP A 6 14.45 -6.93 42.16
C TRP A 6 13.76 -5.99 41.15
N SER A 7 14.03 -4.68 41.19
CA SER A 7 13.50 -3.73 40.22
C SER A 7 14.11 -3.87 38.82
N GLN A 8 15.28 -4.53 38.70
CA GLN A 8 15.97 -4.77 37.43
C GLN A 8 15.66 -6.14 36.80
N LEU A 9 14.73 -6.91 37.37
CA LEU A 9 14.36 -8.22 36.83
C LEU A 9 13.42 -8.08 35.63
N ILE A 10 13.93 -8.45 34.45
CA ILE A 10 13.10 -8.64 33.27
C ILE A 10 12.36 -9.97 33.40
N THR A 11 11.07 -9.89 33.69
CA THR A 11 10.20 -11.07 33.78
C THR A 11 9.88 -11.61 32.38
N LYS A 12 9.47 -12.89 32.31
CA LYS A 12 8.94 -13.48 31.08
C LYS A 12 7.77 -12.65 30.52
N ALA A 13 6.86 -12.20 31.39
CA ALA A 13 5.73 -11.36 31.00
C ALA A 13 6.17 -10.03 30.35
N MET A 14 7.25 -9.40 30.84
CA MET A 14 7.80 -8.19 30.22
C MET A 14 8.36 -8.47 28.82
N LYS A 15 9.03 -9.62 28.63
CA LYS A 15 9.53 -10.03 27.30
C LYS A 15 8.39 -10.31 26.33
N ASP A 16 7.36 -11.02 26.80
CA ASP A 16 6.18 -11.36 26.00
C ASP A 16 5.40 -10.09 25.59
N ALA A 17 5.25 -9.14 26.50
CA ALA A 17 4.62 -7.84 26.20
C ALA A 17 5.43 -7.01 25.20
N ALA A 18 6.76 -6.99 25.34
CA ALA A 18 7.64 -6.30 24.39
C ALA A 18 7.56 -6.95 22.99
N ALA A 19 7.55 -8.28 22.91
CA ALA A 19 7.38 -9.01 21.66
C ALA A 19 6.02 -8.71 21.00
N ALA A 20 4.93 -8.68 21.77
CA ALA A 20 3.61 -8.35 21.27
C ALA A 20 3.53 -6.90 20.75
N ALA A 21 4.17 -5.95 21.44
CA ALA A 21 4.23 -4.56 21.00
C ALA A 21 5.04 -4.39 19.71
N LEU A 22 6.17 -5.10 19.59
CA LEU A 22 6.98 -5.12 18.38
C LEU A 22 6.18 -5.68 17.20
N HIS A 23 5.54 -6.84 17.37
CA HIS A 23 4.69 -7.45 16.34
C HIS A 23 3.55 -6.52 15.90
N LEU A 24 2.88 -5.85 16.84
CA LEU A 24 1.86 -4.86 16.50
C LEU A 24 2.44 -3.68 15.68
N SER A 25 3.65 -3.22 16.01
CA SER A 25 4.33 -2.16 15.26
C SER A 25 4.63 -2.59 13.83
N GLU A 26 5.16 -3.81 13.65
CA GLU A 26 5.45 -4.39 12.34
C GLU A 26 4.20 -4.50 11.47
N MET A 27 3.09 -5.01 12.03
CA MET A 27 1.84 -5.13 11.28
C MET A 27 1.25 -3.76 10.90
N LYS A 28 1.40 -2.74 11.76
CA LYS A 28 1.01 -1.36 11.44
C LYS A 28 1.85 -0.78 10.30
N ALA A 29 3.17 -1.02 10.33
CA ALA A 29 4.07 -0.58 9.27
C ALA A 29 3.73 -1.23 7.92
N GLU A 30 3.42 -2.53 7.92
CA GLU A 30 2.97 -3.25 6.73
C GLU A 30 1.66 -2.69 6.17
N LEU A 31 0.65 -2.45 7.03
CA LEU A 31 -0.60 -1.82 6.63
C LEU A 31 -0.38 -0.41 6.05
N ALA A 32 0.51 0.38 6.64
CA ALA A 32 0.86 1.71 6.15
C ALA A 32 1.51 1.64 4.77
N THR A 33 2.50 0.76 4.58
CA THR A 33 3.17 0.53 3.29
C THR A 33 2.18 0.16 2.19
N ARG A 34 1.27 -0.78 2.47
CA ARG A 34 0.21 -1.18 1.54
C ARG A 34 -0.73 -0.04 1.19
N ASN A 35 -1.15 0.76 2.18
CA ASN A 35 -2.01 1.92 1.95
C ASN A 35 -1.34 2.99 1.10
N THR A 36 -0.08 3.30 1.39
CA THR A 36 0.71 4.27 0.62
C THR A 36 0.89 3.80 -0.82
N SER A 37 1.23 2.53 -1.03
CA SER A 37 1.34 1.94 -2.38
C SER A 37 0.01 2.01 -3.15
N ALA A 38 -1.10 1.62 -2.51
CA ALA A 38 -2.43 1.70 -3.14
C ALA A 38 -2.82 3.15 -3.48
N ALA A 39 -2.56 4.10 -2.58
CA ALA A 39 -2.83 5.52 -2.81
C ALA A 39 -2.02 6.05 -4.00
N LEU A 40 -0.73 5.74 -4.07
CA LEU A 40 0.15 6.13 -5.16
C LEU A 40 -0.35 5.58 -6.51
N GLN A 41 -0.74 4.30 -6.56
CA GLN A 41 -1.28 3.70 -7.79
C GLN A 41 -2.61 4.35 -8.21
N ILE A 42 -3.51 4.61 -7.27
CA ILE A 42 -4.77 5.32 -7.56
C ILE A 42 -4.48 6.72 -8.14
N THR A 43 -3.57 7.48 -7.53
CA THR A 43 -3.20 8.80 -8.02
C THR A 43 -2.62 8.73 -9.42
N ARG A 44 -1.64 7.84 -9.65
CA ARG A 44 -0.99 7.64 -10.96
C ARG A 44 -1.99 7.27 -12.06
N ILE A 45 -2.92 6.35 -11.77
CA ILE A 45 -3.93 5.92 -12.74
C ILE A 45 -4.91 7.06 -13.05
N LYS A 46 -5.38 7.78 -12.02
CA LYS A 46 -6.27 8.92 -12.20
C LYS A 46 -5.61 10.02 -13.04
N ASP A 47 -4.37 10.38 -12.67
CA ASP A 47 -3.60 11.43 -13.35
C ASP A 47 -3.41 11.12 -14.84
N ARG A 48 -3.09 9.87 -15.20
CA ARG A 48 -2.99 9.47 -16.62
C ARG A 48 -4.34 9.50 -17.33
N ILE A 49 -5.42 9.03 -16.71
CA ILE A 49 -6.77 9.11 -17.28
C ILE A 49 -7.15 10.58 -17.54
N ASP A 50 -6.92 11.46 -16.56
CA ASP A 50 -7.24 12.88 -16.66
C ASP A 50 -6.39 13.55 -17.77
N THR A 51 -5.11 13.17 -17.90
CA THR A 51 -4.21 13.68 -18.94
C THR A 51 -4.62 13.23 -20.35
N ILE A 52 -4.94 11.93 -20.53
CA ILE A 52 -5.45 11.45 -21.83
C ILE A 52 -6.80 12.09 -22.15
N GLY A 53 -7.67 12.25 -21.16
CA GLY A 53 -8.96 12.92 -21.32
C GLY A 53 -8.81 14.33 -21.86
N TYR A 54 -7.84 15.10 -21.36
CA TYR A 54 -7.50 16.40 -21.93
C TYR A 54 -7.04 16.30 -23.40
N GLY A 55 -6.16 15.34 -23.72
CA GLY A 55 -5.70 15.11 -25.10
C GLY A 55 -6.84 14.76 -26.07
N ILE A 56 -7.85 14.02 -25.61
CA ILE A 56 -9.06 13.72 -26.39
C ILE A 56 -9.86 15.00 -26.64
N GLU A 57 -10.07 15.81 -25.61
CA GLU A 57 -10.81 17.08 -25.71
C GLU A 57 -10.10 18.11 -26.61
N SER A 58 -8.77 18.11 -26.63
CA SER A 58 -7.97 18.99 -27.50
C SER A 58 -7.80 18.45 -28.93
N GLY A 59 -8.18 17.20 -29.20
CA GLY A 59 -7.97 16.53 -30.49
C GLY A 59 -6.52 16.13 -30.76
N GLU A 60 -5.70 16.02 -29.71
CA GLU A 60 -4.29 15.62 -29.76
C GLU A 60 -4.08 14.11 -29.49
N ALA A 61 -5.04 13.44 -28.86
CA ALA A 61 -4.97 12.02 -28.56
C ALA A 61 -5.21 11.15 -29.80
N ASP A 62 -4.56 9.99 -29.83
CA ASP A 62 -4.78 8.96 -30.85
C ASP A 62 -5.60 7.76 -30.33
N GLU A 63 -5.84 6.77 -31.19
CA GLU A 63 -6.57 5.55 -30.82
C GLU A 63 -5.85 4.75 -29.72
N ALA A 64 -4.52 4.79 -29.66
CA ALA A 64 -3.76 4.09 -28.63
C ALA A 64 -3.96 4.74 -27.25
N ASP A 65 -4.03 6.07 -27.19
CA ASP A 65 -4.38 6.81 -25.97
C ASP A 65 -5.79 6.44 -25.48
N GLU A 66 -6.78 6.39 -26.38
CA GLU A 66 -8.15 5.98 -26.02
C GLU A 66 -8.21 4.56 -25.47
N VAL A 67 -7.47 3.62 -26.08
CA VAL A 67 -7.35 2.24 -25.61
C VAL A 67 -6.66 2.17 -24.24
N GLU A 68 -5.59 2.93 -24.01
CA GLU A 68 -4.92 3.02 -22.72
C GLU A 68 -5.88 3.54 -21.64
N MET A 69 -6.59 4.64 -21.92
CA MET A 69 -7.56 5.23 -20.99
C MET A 69 -8.68 4.24 -20.63
N ALA A 70 -9.24 3.53 -21.62
CA ALA A 70 -10.26 2.52 -21.40
C ALA A 70 -9.74 1.37 -20.52
N ALA A 71 -8.52 0.90 -20.76
CA ALA A 71 -7.89 -0.14 -19.93
C ALA A 71 -7.67 0.34 -18.49
N LEU A 72 -7.18 1.57 -18.30
CA LEU A 72 -6.96 2.17 -16.98
C LEU A 72 -8.27 2.40 -16.22
N ALA A 73 -9.35 2.78 -16.91
CA ALA A 73 -10.68 2.94 -16.33
C ALA A 73 -11.24 1.62 -15.75
N LEU A 74 -10.87 0.47 -16.31
CA LEU A 74 -11.22 -0.86 -15.77
C LEU A 74 -10.38 -1.25 -14.54
N VAL A 75 -9.16 -0.72 -14.42
CA VAL A 75 -8.21 -1.06 -13.35
C VAL A 75 -8.39 -0.17 -12.11
N LEU A 76 -8.75 1.11 -12.29
CA LEU A 76 -8.93 2.07 -11.20
C LEU A 76 -9.91 1.59 -10.10
N PRO A 77 -11.10 1.03 -10.41
CA PRO A 77 -12.02 0.53 -9.39
C PRO A 77 -11.44 -0.63 -8.58
N LYS A 78 -10.60 -1.48 -9.18
CA LYS A 78 -9.95 -2.61 -8.48
C LYS A 78 -8.99 -2.10 -7.41
N TRP A 79 -8.17 -1.09 -7.73
CA TRP A 79 -7.27 -0.46 -6.76
C TRP A 79 -8.03 0.29 -5.65
N LYS A 80 -9.13 0.97 -5.98
CA LYS A 80 -10.02 1.58 -4.97
C LYS A 80 -10.61 0.54 -4.03
N SER A 81 -11.09 -0.59 -4.56
CA SER A 81 -11.62 -1.70 -3.77
C SER A 81 -10.57 -2.34 -2.85
N TYR A 82 -9.34 -2.51 -3.35
CA TYR A 82 -8.21 -2.95 -2.56
C TYR A 82 -7.91 -2.00 -1.39
N LYS A 83 -7.79 -0.69 -1.65
CA LYS A 83 -7.55 0.32 -0.61
C LYS A 83 -8.70 0.35 0.42
N PHE A 84 -9.94 0.26 -0.04
CA PHE A 84 -11.10 0.17 0.85
C PHE A 84 -11.04 -1.07 1.75
N SER A 85 -10.63 -2.22 1.21
CA SER A 85 -10.47 -3.47 1.97
C SER A 85 -9.33 -3.39 2.99
N LEU A 86 -8.21 -2.71 2.66
CA LEU A 86 -7.13 -2.44 3.62
C LEU A 86 -7.63 -1.65 4.84
N GLY A 87 -8.54 -0.69 4.64
CA GLY A 87 -9.17 0.09 5.71
C GLY A 87 -9.97 -0.74 6.73
N LYS A 88 -10.24 -2.02 6.44
CA LYS A 88 -10.96 -2.94 7.33
C LYS A 88 -10.04 -3.94 8.04
N VAL A 89 -8.75 -3.97 7.73
CA VAL A 89 -7.82 -5.00 8.23
C VAL A 89 -7.70 -4.97 9.75
N THR A 90 -7.67 -3.79 10.37
CA THR A 90 -7.54 -3.63 11.83
C THR A 90 -8.81 -4.04 12.59
N ALA A 91 -9.94 -4.19 11.90
CA ALA A 91 -11.20 -4.66 12.48
C ALA A 91 -11.35 -6.19 12.42
N GLN A 92 -10.41 -6.91 11.80
CA GLN A 92 -10.44 -8.37 11.75
C GLN A 92 -10.15 -8.96 13.13
N ALA A 93 -10.84 -10.05 13.49
CA ALA A 93 -10.57 -10.78 14.73
C ALA A 93 -9.14 -11.35 14.83
N SER A 94 -8.47 -11.52 13.68
CA SER A 94 -7.08 -11.98 13.62
C SER A 94 -6.06 -10.86 13.73
N TRP A 95 -6.48 -9.60 13.84
CA TRP A 95 -5.57 -8.47 14.06
C TRP A 95 -5.06 -8.42 15.51
N PRO A 96 -3.77 -8.14 15.76
CA PRO A 96 -2.65 -8.04 14.80
C PRO A 96 -1.96 -9.39 14.55
N SER A 97 -2.37 -10.47 15.20
CA SER A 97 -1.62 -11.73 15.24
C SER A 97 -1.43 -12.40 13.87
N ALA A 98 -2.47 -12.40 13.03
CA ALA A 98 -2.48 -13.03 11.72
C ALA A 98 -3.46 -12.31 10.76
N PRO A 99 -3.17 -11.06 10.37
CA PRO A 99 -4.04 -10.30 9.47
C PRO A 99 -4.24 -11.02 8.14
N LYS A 100 -5.50 -11.09 7.69
CA LYS A 100 -5.84 -11.55 6.34
C LYS A 100 -5.75 -10.36 5.39
N TRP A 101 -4.64 -10.28 4.69
CA TRP A 101 -4.41 -9.19 3.75
C TRP A 101 -5.25 -9.36 2.47
N PRO A 102 -5.92 -8.30 1.99
CA PRO A 102 -6.52 -8.33 0.66
C PRO A 102 -5.43 -8.49 -0.40
N VAL A 103 -5.78 -9.09 -1.53
CA VAL A 103 -4.87 -9.27 -2.67
C VAL A 103 -4.79 -7.96 -3.46
N ALA A 104 -3.57 -7.47 -3.68
CA ALA A 104 -3.36 -6.29 -4.50
C ALA A 104 -3.68 -6.61 -5.98
N PRO A 105 -4.37 -5.72 -6.71
CA PRO A 105 -4.53 -5.87 -8.15
C PRO A 105 -3.18 -5.79 -8.89
N PRO A 106 -3.09 -6.30 -10.12
CA PRO A 106 -1.92 -6.06 -10.97
C PRO A 106 -1.66 -4.56 -11.15
N ILE A 107 -0.38 -4.18 -11.17
CA ILE A 107 0.04 -2.80 -11.49
C ILE A 107 -0.16 -2.61 -12.99
N PRO A 108 -0.94 -1.60 -13.43
CA PRO A 108 -1.11 -1.35 -14.85
C PRO A 108 0.16 -0.74 -15.45
N GLU A 109 0.44 -1.13 -16.69
CA GLU A 109 1.38 -0.45 -17.57
C GLU A 109 0.77 0.90 -17.97
N ILE A 110 1.60 1.96 -17.95
CA ILE A 110 1.21 3.32 -18.36
C ILE A 110 2.38 3.86 -19.17
N SER A 111 2.15 4.11 -20.44
CA SER A 111 3.18 4.39 -21.45
C SER A 111 3.98 5.66 -21.13
N ALA A 112 3.32 6.67 -20.56
CA ALA A 112 3.92 7.96 -20.21
C ALA A 112 4.22 8.13 -18.71
N SER A 113 4.31 7.03 -17.94
CA SER A 113 4.76 7.16 -16.54
C SER A 113 6.17 7.75 -16.55
N PRO A 114 6.46 8.84 -15.82
CA PRO A 114 7.84 9.25 -15.62
C PRO A 114 8.58 8.02 -15.13
N MET A 115 9.60 7.61 -15.88
CA MET A 115 10.52 6.56 -15.49
C MET A 115 10.80 6.80 -14.01
N ARG A 116 10.45 5.84 -13.13
CA ARG A 116 11.08 5.82 -11.82
C ARG A 116 12.56 5.79 -12.16
N GLY A 117 13.25 6.91 -11.95
CA GLY A 117 14.67 7.01 -12.22
C GLY A 117 15.30 5.76 -11.64
N ALA A 118 16.08 5.08 -12.49
CA ALA A 118 16.85 3.92 -12.11
C ALA A 118 17.55 4.21 -10.79
N PHE A 119 17.04 3.63 -9.71
CA PHE A 119 17.88 3.20 -8.61
C PHE A 119 18.46 1.84 -9.03
N ASP A 120 19.17 1.84 -10.16
CA ASP A 120 20.21 0.87 -10.38
C ASP A 120 21.36 1.34 -9.50
N ALA A 121 21.49 0.69 -8.35
CA ALA A 121 22.59 0.87 -7.44
C ALA A 121 23.91 0.65 -8.20
N VAL A 122 24.76 1.68 -8.20
CA VAL A 122 26.21 1.52 -8.30
C VAL A 122 26.75 1.31 -6.90
#